data_AF-A0A965KSP9-F1
#
_entry.id   AF-A0A965KSP9-F1
#
_cell.length_a   1.000
_cell.length_b   1.000
_cell.length_c   1.000
_cell.angle_alpha   90.00
_cell.angle_beta   90.00
_cell.angle_gamma   90.00
#
_symmetry.space_group_name_H-M   'P 1'
#
loop_
_entity.id
_entity.type
_entity.pdbx_description
1 polymer ?
#
loop_
_entity_poly.entity_id
_entity_poly.type
_entity_poly.pdbx_seq_one_letter_code
_entity_poly.pdbx_strand_id
1 'polypeptide(L)'
;MYSVKELFATLQGEGAQAGRAAVFCRFAGCNLWSGREEDRATAVCQFCDTNFVGTDGTGGGKFESADDLAKAIEATWQEAMNTQHYRYVVMTGGEPLLQLDT
;
A
#
# COMPACT_ATOMS: atom_id res chain seq x y z
N MET A 1 5.92 -12.61 -5.95
CA MET A 1 6.73 -11.62 -5.21
C MET A 1 6.07 -10.26 -5.31
N TYR A 2 5.87 -9.59 -4.18
CA TYR A 2 5.25 -8.28 -4.06
C TYR A 2 6.27 -7.27 -3.55
N SER A 3 6.35 -6.12 -4.19
CA SER A 3 7.15 -4.97 -3.77
C SER A 3 6.23 -3.95 -3.12
N VAL A 4 6.37 -3.78 -1.81
CA VAL A 4 5.51 -2.92 -0.99
C VAL A 4 6.32 -1.75 -0.46
N LYS A 5 5.84 -0.53 -0.73
CA LYS A 5 6.44 0.71 -0.23
C LYS A 5 6.33 0.80 1.28
N GLU A 6 5.14 0.56 1.83
CA GLU A 6 4.84 0.68 3.25
C GLU A 6 3.58 -0.10 3.65
N LEU A 7 3.54 -0.50 4.92
CA LEU A 7 2.42 -1.10 5.64
C LEU A 7 2.18 -0.30 6.92
N PHE A 8 0.96 0.24 7.09
CA PHE A 8 0.62 1.01 8.28
C PHE A 8 -0.88 0.94 8.60
N ALA A 9 -1.22 1.03 9.88
CA ALA A 9 -2.60 1.06 10.33
C ALA A 9 -3.08 2.50 10.55
N THR A 10 -4.25 2.84 10.02
CA THR A 10 -4.89 4.15 10.21
C THR A 10 -6.40 4.05 9.97
N LEU A 11 -7.12 5.17 9.99
CA LEU A 11 -8.48 5.25 9.48
C LEU A 11 -8.46 5.59 7.99
N GLN A 12 -9.30 4.92 7.19
CA GLN A 12 -9.53 5.31 5.81
C GLN A 12 -10.00 6.77 5.75
N GLY A 13 -9.30 7.60 4.97
CA GLY A 13 -9.59 9.04 4.85
C GLY A 13 -10.63 9.35 3.78
N GLU A 14 -10.88 8.44 2.85
CA GLU A 14 -11.61 8.73 1.62
C GLU A 14 -12.76 7.75 1.32
N GLY A 15 -13.69 8.22 0.49
CA GLY A 15 -14.79 7.42 -0.06
C GLY A 15 -15.82 6.97 0.99
N ALA A 16 -16.63 5.98 0.61
CA ALA A 16 -17.75 5.51 1.44
C ALA A 16 -17.33 4.77 2.73
N GLN A 17 -16.05 4.41 2.85
CA GLN A 17 -15.47 3.76 4.02
C GLN A 17 -14.67 4.73 4.90
N ALA A 18 -14.77 6.04 4.67
CA ALA A 18 -14.08 7.05 5.47
C ALA A 18 -14.39 6.88 6.98
N GLY A 19 -13.35 6.97 7.81
CA GLY A 19 -13.40 6.74 9.25
C GLY A 19 -13.28 5.27 9.68
N ARG A 20 -13.25 4.31 8.75
CA ARG A 20 -13.06 2.88 9.09
C ARG A 20 -11.59 2.57 9.34
N ALA A 21 -11.30 1.88 10.45
CA ALA A 21 -9.96 1.37 10.75
C ALA A 21 -9.50 0.34 9.69
N ALA A 22 -8.28 0.50 9.20
CA ALA A 22 -7.70 -0.35 8.17
C ALA A 22 -6.18 -0.43 8.28
N VAL A 23 -5.59 -1.54 7.84
CA VAL A 23 -4.18 -1.57 7.41
C VAL A 23 -4.11 -1.15 5.96
N PHE A 24 -3.26 -0.19 5.64
CA PHE A 24 -2.93 0.20 4.29
C PHE A 24 -1.73 -0.61 3.82
N CYS A 25 -1.89 -1.31 2.70
CA CYS A 25 -0.81 -1.95 1.97
C CYS A 25 -0.56 -1.16 0.70
N ARG A 26 0.49 -0.33 0.72
CA ARG A 26 0.88 0.50 -0.43
C ARG A 26 1.93 -0.23 -1.26
N PHE A 27 1.55 -0.78 -2.40
CA PHE A 27 2.47 -1.35 -3.38
C PHE A 27 3.39 -0.28 -3.97
N ALA A 28 4.57 -0.70 -4.41
CA ALA A 28 5.53 0.14 -5.10
C ALA A 28 5.25 0.15 -6.62
N GLY A 29 5.42 1.32 -7.25
CA GLY A 29 5.30 1.50 -8.70
C GLY A 29 3.87 1.76 -9.21
N CYS A 30 3.79 2.42 -10.37
CA CYS A 30 2.56 2.77 -11.08
C CYS A 30 2.81 2.71 -12.60
N ASN A 31 1.77 2.40 -13.38
CA ASN A 31 1.83 2.38 -14.85
C ASN A 31 1.58 3.75 -15.50
N LEU A 32 1.11 4.74 -14.74
CA LEU A 32 0.76 6.07 -15.27
C LEU A 32 1.79 7.16 -14.95
N TRP A 33 2.69 6.90 -14.00
CA TRP A 33 3.81 7.78 -13.64
C TRP A 33 4.92 6.94 -12.99
N SER A 34 6.18 7.23 -13.31
CA SER A 34 7.34 6.52 -12.74
C SER A 34 7.53 6.76 -11.24
N GLY A 35 6.91 7.80 -10.69
CA GLY A 35 7.12 8.28 -9.33
C GLY A 35 8.36 9.18 -9.18
N ARG A 36 9.07 9.48 -10.28
CA ARG A 36 10.19 10.42 -10.31
C ARG A 36 9.70 11.79 -10.76
N GLU A 37 10.13 12.82 -10.05
CA GLU A 37 9.73 14.22 -10.36
C GLU A 37 10.19 14.66 -11.75
N GLU A 38 11.35 14.18 -12.22
CA GLU A 38 11.87 14.45 -13.57
C GLU A 38 10.93 13.99 -14.70
N ASP A 39 10.12 12.96 -14.45
CA ASP A 39 9.17 12.42 -15.44
C ASP A 39 7.75 13.00 -15.28
N ARG A 40 7.45 13.73 -14.20
CA ARG A 40 6.08 14.14 -13.86
C ARG A 40 5.43 15.00 -14.94
N ALA A 41 6.17 15.91 -15.55
CA ALA A 41 5.64 16.84 -16.55
C ALA A 41 5.21 16.16 -17.87
N THR A 42 5.68 14.94 -18.14
CA THR A 42 5.37 14.16 -19.35
C THR A 42 4.61 12.87 -19.05
N ALA A 43 4.37 12.58 -17.77
CA ALA A 43 3.62 11.42 -17.32
C ALA A 43 2.13 11.49 -17.71
N VAL A 44 1.48 10.32 -17.75
CA VAL A 44 0.02 10.23 -17.94
C VAL A 44 -0.71 10.77 -16.72
N CYS A 45 -0.23 10.45 -15.51
CA CYS A 45 -0.72 11.02 -14.26
C CYS A 45 0.28 12.07 -13.73
N GLN A 46 -0.13 13.33 -13.65
CA GLN A 46 0.78 14.45 -13.32
C GLN A 46 0.53 15.04 -11.93
N PHE A 47 -0.58 14.68 -11.28
CA PHE A 47 -1.06 15.31 -10.04
C PHE A 47 -0.88 14.43 -8.79
N CYS A 48 -0.24 13.27 -8.91
CA CYS A 48 -0.10 12.33 -7.80
C CYS A 48 0.65 12.96 -6.62
N ASP A 49 0.09 12.85 -5.42
CA ASP A 49 0.60 13.37 -4.14
C ASP A 49 1.35 12.32 -3.32
N THR A 50 1.43 11.09 -3.84
CA THR A 50 1.85 9.92 -3.08
C THR A 50 3.26 9.49 -3.51
N ASN A 51 4.14 9.22 -2.53
CA ASN A 51 5.41 8.56 -2.78
C ASN A 51 5.23 7.03 -2.81
N PHE A 52 5.39 6.43 -3.98
CA PHE A 52 5.28 4.97 -4.18
C PHE A 52 6.58 4.35 -4.75
N VAL A 53 7.70 5.07 -4.76
CA VAL A 53 8.97 4.57 -5.29
C VAL A 53 9.74 3.84 -4.19
N GLY A 54 10.20 2.62 -4.49
CA GLY A 54 10.99 1.81 -3.58
C GLY A 54 10.16 1.02 -2.56
N THR A 55 10.86 0.36 -1.63
CA THR A 55 10.29 -0.53 -0.60
C THR A 55 10.87 -0.22 0.79
N ASP A 56 11.11 1.05 1.05
CA ASP A 56 11.90 1.60 2.17
C ASP A 56 11.04 2.31 3.23
N GLY A 57 9.71 2.35 3.05
CA GLY A 57 8.81 2.88 4.06
C GLY A 57 8.59 1.92 5.22
N THR A 58 7.86 2.36 6.25
CA THR A 58 7.55 1.55 7.44
C THR A 58 6.83 0.27 7.05
N GLY A 59 7.34 -0.89 7.49
CA GLY A 59 6.81 -2.20 7.11
C GLY A 59 6.94 -2.53 5.61
N GLY A 60 7.61 -1.67 4.83
CA GLY A 60 7.90 -1.89 3.43
C GLY A 60 8.94 -2.99 3.23
N GLY A 61 8.93 -3.57 2.03
CA GLY A 61 9.84 -4.65 1.68
C GLY A 61 9.44 -5.40 0.42
N LYS A 62 10.16 -6.49 0.17
CA LYS A 62 9.81 -7.47 -0.85
C LYS A 62 9.32 -8.73 -0.16
N PHE A 63 8.13 -9.17 -0.54
CA PHE A 63 7.47 -10.36 -0.01
C PHE A 63 7.47 -11.43 -1.09
N GLU A 64 8.05 -12.59 -0.82
CA GLU A 64 8.19 -13.65 -1.83
C GLU A 64 6.83 -14.24 -2.23
N SER A 65 5.94 -14.42 -1.25
CA SER A 65 4.62 -15.05 -1.41
C SER A 65 3.46 -14.22 -0.84
N ALA A 66 2.24 -14.58 -1.22
CA ALA A 66 1.01 -13.96 -0.71
C ALA A 66 0.88 -14.19 0.80
N ASP A 67 1.26 -15.37 1.28
CA ASP A 67 1.27 -15.73 2.69
C ASP A 67 2.22 -14.84 3.50
N ASP A 68 3.39 -14.52 2.96
CA ASP A 68 4.35 -13.64 3.64
C ASP A 68 3.81 -12.22 3.78
N LEU A 69 3.19 -11.69 2.73
CA LEU A 69 2.56 -10.38 2.77
C LEU A 69 1.34 -10.36 3.71
N ALA A 70 0.50 -11.40 3.65
CA ALA A 70 -0.68 -11.51 4.53
C ALA A 70 -0.30 -11.55 6.01
N LYS A 71 0.77 -12.29 6.37
CA LYS A 71 1.31 -12.32 7.75
C LYS A 71 1.81 -10.94 8.19
N ALA A 72 2.48 -10.21 7.32
CA ALA A 72 2.95 -8.85 7.64
C ALA A 72 1.77 -7.88 7.87
N ILE A 73 0.77 -7.90 6.99
CA ILE A 73 -0.47 -7.12 7.15
C ILE A 73 -1.17 -7.47 8.47
N GLU A 74 -1.28 -8.76 8.80
CA GLU A 74 -1.88 -9.21 10.05
C GLU A 74 -1.09 -8.73 11.27
N ALA A 75 0.24 -8.82 11.25
CA ALA A 75 1.09 -8.33 12.32
C ALA A 75 0.89 -6.82 12.54
N THR A 76 0.85 -6.03 11.46
CA THR A 76 0.56 -4.57 11.53
C THR A 76 -0.80 -4.28 12.16
N TRP A 77 -1.83 -5.08 11.83
CA TRP A 77 -3.15 -4.93 12.44
C TRP A 77 -3.11 -5.26 13.95
N GLN A 78 -2.51 -6.39 14.32
CA GLN A 78 -2.46 -6.83 15.71
C GLN A 78 -1.68 -5.86 16.58
N GLU A 79 -0.56 -5.33 16.09
CA GLU A 79 0.25 -4.33 16.78
C GLU A 79 -0.54 -3.05 17.05
N ALA A 80 -1.27 -2.54 16.05
CA ALA A 80 -1.99 -1.28 16.17
C ALA A 80 -3.33 -1.38 16.93
N MET A 81 -4.06 -2.48 16.74
CA MET A 81 -5.46 -2.60 17.19
C MET A 81 -5.65 -3.57 18.38
N ASN A 82 -4.64 -4.39 18.69
CA ASN A 82 -4.68 -5.39 19.77
C ASN A 82 -5.92 -6.32 19.70
N THR A 83 -6.33 -6.70 18.49
CA THR A 83 -7.48 -7.61 18.25
C THR A 83 -7.33 -8.34 16.92
N GLN A 84 -8.02 -9.48 16.77
CA GLN A 84 -8.11 -10.23 15.51
C GLN A 84 -9.45 -10.02 14.77
N HIS A 85 -10.37 -9.26 15.36
CA HIS A 85 -11.69 -9.00 14.81
C HIS A 85 -11.71 -7.78 13.89
N TYR A 86 -12.71 -7.71 13.01
CA TYR A 86 -12.99 -6.56 12.13
C TYR A 86 -11.83 -6.12 11.22
N ARG A 87 -10.86 -7.02 10.99
CA ARG A 87 -9.72 -6.79 10.12
C ARG A 87 -10.16 -6.29 8.76
N TYR A 88 -9.54 -5.21 8.33
CA TYR A 88 -9.79 -4.61 7.04
C TYR A 88 -8.47 -4.11 6.48
N VAL A 89 -8.24 -4.40 5.20
CA VAL A 89 -7.04 -3.98 4.47
C VAL A 89 -7.44 -3.15 3.27
N VAL A 90 -6.74 -2.05 3.07
CA VAL A 90 -6.83 -1.22 1.86
C VAL A 90 -5.58 -1.50 1.03
N MET A 91 -5.77 -2.19 -0.09
CA MET A 91 -4.73 -2.40 -1.11
C MET A 91 -4.64 -1.15 -1.98
N THR A 92 -3.46 -0.53 -2.07
CA THR A 92 -3.24 0.74 -2.79
C THR A 92 -1.80 0.82 -3.32
N GLY A 93 -1.39 1.95 -3.90
CA GLY A 93 0.00 2.29 -4.21
C GLY A 93 0.56 1.63 -5.47
N GLY A 94 1.50 2.26 -6.18
CA GLY A 94 1.03 3.39 -6.97
C GLY A 94 -0.20 2.94 -7.77
N GLU A 95 -0.09 1.84 -8.53
CA GLU A 95 -1.22 1.06 -9.04
C GLU A 95 -1.22 -0.38 -8.47
N PRO A 96 -2.16 -0.75 -7.57
CA PRO A 96 -2.16 -2.05 -6.89
C PRO A 96 -2.38 -3.23 -7.83
N LEU A 97 -3.12 -3.05 -8.93
CA LEU A 97 -3.44 -4.14 -9.86
C LEU A 97 -2.25 -4.57 -10.73
N LEU A 98 -1.09 -3.91 -10.62
CA LEU A 98 0.15 -4.40 -11.21
C LEU A 98 0.73 -5.62 -10.48
N GLN A 99 0.32 -5.84 -9.23
CA GLN A 99 0.91 -6.87 -8.36
C GLN A 99 -0.13 -7.74 -7.65
N LEU A 100 -1.32 -7.22 -7.36
CA LEU A 100 -2.38 -7.98 -6.70
C LEU A 100 -2.91 -9.08 -7.63
N ASP A 101 -2.81 -10.32 -7.16
CA ASP A 101 -3.15 -11.54 -7.89
C ASP A 101 -4.13 -12.44 -7.10
N THR A 102 -4.34 -13.66 -7.60
CA THR A 102 -5.32 -14.64 -7.09
C THR A 102 -4.67 -15.76 -6.30
#